data_AF-A0A6J8C9T1-F1
#
_entry.id   AF-A0A6J8C9T1-F1
#
_cell.length_a   1.000
_cell.length_b   1.000
_cell.length_c   1.000
_cell.angle_alpha   90.00
_cell.angle_beta   90.00
_cell.angle_gamma   90.00
#
_symmetry.space_group_name_H-M   'P 1'
#
loop_
_entity.id
_entity.type
_entity.pdbx_description
1 polymer ?
#
loop_
_entity_poly.entity_id
_entity_poly.type
_entity_poly.pdbx_seq_one_letter_code
_entity_poly.pdbx_strand_id
1 'polypeptide(L)'
;MIFGGMLLKSNSATIGGDSFPMLEDKILPLLKKVGIGPDFDMEEIFEIVAMAIIASGVAVACVAFIGFCGACCKWRPFLILYAVILLCVSAGEMVVVYYLIEVKTEVNKTVEVTLLGLLSTYEGNFGGIITMAWNGLFVTFECCGVNKQSETDDFSMSIWNSTRGSQIIPGYCCKGADYLSGLLLAGKECTTNPTSLNSYYGEGCYTAIEEAIEEYSSIFISTSIAVLVVEMVAVIASFCLFVQMVAVIASFCMCRQISADLEHSNNKRKNANKRWIKHKDNA
;
A
#
# COMPACT_ATOMS: atom_id res chain seq x y z
N MET A 1 -7.31 -2.22 8.21
CA MET A 1 -6.84 -2.91 9.44
C MET A 1 -6.17 -4.26 9.19
N ILE A 2 -6.39 -4.94 8.06
CA ILE A 2 -5.68 -6.20 7.74
C ILE A 2 -4.20 -5.94 7.34
N PHE A 3 -3.90 -4.81 6.70
CA PHE A 3 -2.54 -4.48 6.23
C PHE A 3 -1.57 -3.97 7.32
N GLY A 4 -2.06 -3.39 8.42
CA GLY A 4 -1.18 -2.93 9.52
C GLY A 4 -0.68 -4.07 10.42
N GLY A 5 -1.41 -5.19 10.48
CA GLY A 5 -1.08 -6.30 11.38
C GLY A 5 -0.03 -7.28 10.84
N MET A 6 0.12 -7.39 9.52
CA MET A 6 1.11 -8.30 8.91
C MET A 6 2.51 -7.69 8.83
N LEU A 7 2.63 -6.37 8.62
CA LEU A 7 3.93 -5.69 8.62
C LEU A 7 4.57 -5.59 10.03
N LEU A 8 3.78 -5.64 11.10
CA LEU A 8 4.30 -5.60 12.47
C LEU A 8 4.89 -6.94 12.94
N LYS A 9 4.59 -8.06 12.27
CA LYS A 9 5.01 -9.39 12.73
C LYS A 9 6.39 -9.82 12.23
N SER A 10 6.96 -9.13 11.22
CA SER A 10 8.34 -9.37 10.77
C SER A 10 9.39 -8.59 11.57
N ASN A 11 9.04 -7.43 12.14
CA ASN A 11 9.99 -6.59 12.89
C ASN A 11 9.96 -6.76 14.42
N SER A 12 9.38 -7.86 14.93
CA SER A 12 9.28 -8.10 16.38
C SER A 12 10.51 -8.78 17.00
N ALA A 13 11.63 -8.90 16.28
CA ALA A 13 12.91 -9.29 16.85
C ALA A 13 13.89 -8.12 16.78
N THR A 14 14.10 -7.46 17.92
CA THR A 14 15.15 -6.46 18.22
C THR A 14 14.80 -4.98 17.97
N ILE A 15 13.86 -4.42 18.75
CA ILE A 15 13.90 -2.98 19.09
C ILE A 15 13.84 -2.88 20.62
N GLY A 16 15.04 -2.87 21.24
CA GLY A 16 15.21 -2.40 22.61
C GLY A 16 15.05 -0.89 22.61
N GLY A 17 14.06 -0.40 23.35
CA GLY A 17 13.70 1.01 23.42
C GLY A 17 14.35 1.68 24.60
N ASP A 18 15.59 2.14 24.47
CA ASP A 18 16.31 2.75 25.61
C ASP A 18 17.36 3.82 25.20
N SER A 19 17.08 4.77 24.29
CA SER A 19 18.15 5.74 23.87
C SER A 19 17.74 7.21 23.67
N PHE A 20 16.64 7.68 24.26
CA PHE A 20 16.18 9.08 24.15
C PHE A 20 16.58 10.00 25.34
N PRO A 21 17.88 10.15 25.66
CA PRO A 21 18.33 11.42 26.27
C PRO A 21 19.66 11.99 25.72
N MET A 22 20.24 11.45 24.64
CA MET A 22 21.50 11.95 24.05
C MET A 22 21.33 12.81 22.78
N LEU A 23 20.08 13.04 22.37
CA LEU A 23 19.73 13.55 21.04
C LEU A 23 19.80 15.09 20.93
N GLU A 24 19.66 15.84 22.02
CA GLU A 24 19.48 17.30 21.94
C GLU A 24 20.82 18.07 21.94
N ASP A 25 21.81 17.61 22.70
CA ASP A 25 23.01 18.40 23.01
C ASP A 25 24.05 18.43 21.87
N LYS A 26 24.05 17.40 21.02
CA LYS A 26 25.05 17.25 19.94
C LYS A 26 24.50 17.49 18.54
N ILE A 27 23.20 17.30 18.34
CA ILE A 27 22.60 17.32 17.00
C ILE A 27 22.21 18.73 16.56
N LEU A 28 21.76 19.58 17.48
CA LEU A 28 21.40 20.96 17.17
C LEU A 28 22.53 21.79 16.53
N PRO A 29 23.80 21.68 16.96
CA PRO A 29 24.90 22.38 16.28
C PRO A 29 25.33 21.72 14.95
N LEU A 30 25.02 20.44 14.73
CA LEU A 30 25.27 19.76 13.46
C LEU A 30 24.20 20.08 12.41
N LEU A 31 22.93 20.14 12.81
CA LEU A 31 21.82 20.58 11.95
C LEU A 31 22.03 22.00 11.43
N LYS A 32 22.58 22.89 12.26
CA LYS A 32 22.88 24.28 11.87
C LYS A 32 24.06 24.40 10.89
N LYS A 33 24.94 23.39 10.83
CA LYS A 33 26.05 23.29 9.86
C LYS A 33 25.65 22.58 8.57
N VAL A 34 24.59 21.75 8.61
CA VAL A 34 24.10 20.99 7.46
C VAL A 34 23.45 21.89 6.40
N GLY A 35 23.13 23.15 6.70
CA GLY A 35 22.76 24.13 5.68
C GLY A 35 21.73 23.54 4.72
N ILE A 36 20.54 23.21 5.24
CA ILE A 36 19.38 22.87 4.43
C ILE A 36 19.01 24.14 3.66
N GLY A 37 19.71 24.34 2.55
CA GLY A 37 19.38 25.26 1.47
C GLY A 37 18.57 24.50 0.43
N PRO A 38 17.67 25.21 -0.26
CA PRO A 38 16.53 24.62 -0.96
C PRO A 38 17.00 23.88 -2.21
N ASP A 39 16.44 22.70 -2.46
CA ASP A 39 15.90 22.29 -3.76
C ASP A 39 15.63 20.76 -3.74
N PHE A 40 14.34 20.43 -3.56
CA PHE A 40 13.64 19.14 -3.70
C PHE A 40 13.68 18.12 -2.55
N ASP A 41 12.48 17.76 -2.13
CA ASP A 41 12.08 17.61 -0.73
C ASP A 41 11.81 16.15 -0.32
N MET A 42 12.66 15.58 0.55
CA MET A 42 12.31 14.33 1.27
C MET A 42 11.05 14.52 2.12
N GLU A 43 10.77 15.75 2.55
CA GLU A 43 9.53 16.16 3.21
C GLU A 43 8.31 15.90 2.31
N GLU A 44 8.38 16.20 1.01
CA GLU A 44 7.29 15.98 0.06
C GLU A 44 6.98 14.47 -0.12
N ILE A 45 8.00 13.60 -0.16
CA ILE A 45 7.77 12.14 -0.24
C ILE A 45 7.08 11.63 1.02
N PHE A 46 7.55 12.04 2.21
CA PHE A 46 6.92 11.62 3.47
C PHE A 46 5.48 12.14 3.57
N GLU A 47 5.23 13.37 3.13
CA GLU A 47 3.89 13.94 3.05
C GLU A 47 2.99 13.16 2.08
N ILE A 48 3.46 12.82 0.89
CA ILE A 48 2.72 12.03 -0.11
C ILE A 48 2.35 10.65 0.46
N VAL A 49 3.32 9.95 1.08
CA VAL A 49 3.08 8.62 1.67
C VAL A 49 2.08 8.72 2.83
N ALA A 50 2.23 9.70 3.70
CA ALA A 50 1.31 9.93 4.81
C ALA A 50 -0.11 10.24 4.33
N MET A 51 -0.25 11.14 3.34
CA MET A 51 -1.53 11.48 2.72
C MET A 51 -2.18 10.26 2.08
N ALA A 52 -1.43 9.41 1.38
CA ALA A 52 -1.95 8.19 0.76
C ALA A 52 -2.48 7.19 1.79
N ILE A 53 -1.78 7.00 2.92
CA ILE A 53 -2.22 6.13 4.02
C ILE A 53 -3.52 6.65 4.64
N ILE A 54 -3.61 7.97 4.88
CA ILE A 54 -4.82 8.58 5.45
C ILE A 54 -5.98 8.46 4.45
N ALA A 55 -5.76 8.81 3.19
CA ALA A 55 -6.78 8.77 2.14
C ALA A 55 -7.33 7.35 1.93
N SER A 56 -6.46 6.34 1.87
CA SER A 56 -6.87 4.94 1.76
C SER A 56 -7.65 4.47 2.99
N GLY A 57 -7.24 4.87 4.20
CA GLY A 57 -7.97 4.57 5.44
C GLY A 57 -9.39 5.15 5.44
N VAL A 58 -9.54 6.41 5.03
CA VAL A 58 -10.85 7.07 4.90
C VAL A 58 -11.71 6.39 3.84
N ALA A 59 -11.13 6.04 2.69
CA ALA A 59 -11.85 5.33 1.62
C ALA A 59 -12.41 3.99 2.11
N VAL A 60 -11.61 3.19 2.82
CA VAL A 60 -12.05 1.91 3.40
C VAL A 60 -13.18 2.12 4.41
N ALA A 61 -13.08 3.14 5.27
CA ALA A 61 -14.13 3.47 6.24
C ALA A 61 -15.45 3.86 5.54
N CYS A 62 -15.38 4.66 4.47
CA CYS A 62 -16.54 5.03 3.66
C CYS A 62 -17.18 3.80 3.00
N VAL A 63 -16.39 2.91 2.40
CA VAL A 63 -16.90 1.68 1.78
C VAL A 63 -17.57 0.77 2.81
N ALA A 64 -16.97 0.63 4.00
CA ALA A 64 -17.55 -0.12 5.10
C ALA A 64 -18.89 0.47 5.57
N PHE A 65 -18.98 1.80 5.69
CA PHE A 65 -20.20 2.50 6.06
C PHE A 65 -21.31 2.31 5.00
N ILE A 66 -20.98 2.40 3.71
CA ILE A 66 -21.93 2.16 2.61
C ILE A 66 -22.45 0.72 2.67
N GLY A 67 -21.57 -0.27 2.88
CA GLY A 67 -21.97 -1.68 3.03
C GLY A 67 -22.89 -1.89 4.24
N PHE A 68 -22.52 -1.32 5.40
CA PHE A 68 -23.32 -1.40 6.63
C PHE A 68 -24.69 -0.74 6.48
N CYS A 69 -24.75 0.50 5.98
CA CYS A 69 -26.00 1.21 5.72
C CYS A 69 -26.85 0.53 4.66
N GLY A 70 -26.24 -0.03 3.60
CA GLY A 70 -26.93 -0.82 2.60
C GLY A 70 -27.65 -2.03 3.21
N ALA A 71 -26.96 -2.78 4.07
CA ALA A 71 -27.51 -3.94 4.76
C ALA A 71 -28.59 -3.58 5.79
N CYS A 72 -28.34 -2.58 6.65
CA CYS A 72 -29.25 -2.19 7.74
C CYS A 72 -30.48 -1.41 7.25
N CYS A 73 -30.28 -0.40 6.40
CA CYS A 73 -31.35 0.51 5.99
C CYS A 73 -32.20 -0.05 4.83
N LYS A 74 -31.79 -1.17 4.22
CA LYS A 74 -32.44 -1.78 3.04
C LYS A 74 -32.55 -0.83 1.83
N TRP A 75 -31.61 0.11 1.70
CA TRP A 75 -31.56 1.06 0.60
C TRP A 75 -30.87 0.45 -0.61
N ARG A 76 -31.66 0.05 -1.60
CA ARG A 76 -31.21 -0.58 -2.86
C ARG A 76 -30.04 0.12 -3.57
N PRO A 77 -30.02 1.45 -3.77
CA PRO A 77 -28.93 2.09 -4.51
C PRO A 77 -27.57 2.02 -3.79
N PHE A 78 -27.56 2.04 -2.46
CA PHE A 78 -26.32 1.92 -1.67
C PHE A 78 -25.69 0.53 -1.83
N LEU A 79 -26.52 -0.51 -1.95
CA LEU A 79 -26.07 -1.89 -2.12
C LEU A 79 -25.49 -2.13 -3.52
N ILE A 80 -26.10 -1.52 -4.55
CA ILE A 80 -25.55 -1.51 -5.92
C ILE A 80 -24.23 -0.73 -5.96
N LEU A 81 -24.18 0.45 -5.34
CA LEU A 81 -22.98 1.28 -5.27
C LEU A 81 -21.82 0.52 -4.60
N TYR A 82 -22.08 -0.15 -3.47
CA TYR A 82 -21.09 -0.99 -2.80
C TYR A 82 -20.55 -2.09 -3.71
N ALA A 83 -21.42 -2.83 -4.40
CA ALA A 83 -21.01 -3.89 -5.31
C ALA A 83 -20.18 -3.36 -6.49
N VAL A 84 -20.56 -2.21 -7.07
CA VAL A 84 -19.79 -1.57 -8.15
C VAL A 84 -18.41 -1.15 -7.67
N ILE A 85 -18.30 -0.54 -6.48
CA ILE A 85 -17.00 -0.15 -5.91
C ILE A 85 -16.10 -1.38 -5.72
N LEU A 86 -16.61 -2.48 -5.16
CA LEU A 86 -15.83 -3.71 -4.99
C LEU A 86 -15.37 -4.32 -6.33
N LEU A 87 -16.21 -4.26 -7.37
CA LEU A 87 -15.81 -4.72 -8.70
C LEU A 87 -14.72 -3.84 -9.32
N CYS A 88 -14.74 -2.53 -9.07
CA CYS A 88 -13.66 -1.64 -9.49
C CYS A 88 -12.36 -1.92 -8.73
N VAL A 89 -12.43 -2.17 -7.41
CA VAL A 89 -11.25 -2.51 -6.60
C VAL A 89 -10.65 -3.84 -7.05
N SER A 90 -11.46 -4.89 -7.24
CA SER A 90 -10.96 -6.20 -7.69
C SER A 90 -10.33 -6.15 -9.08
N ALA A 91 -10.87 -5.34 -10.00
CA ALA A 91 -10.26 -5.11 -11.31
C ALA A 91 -8.90 -4.41 -11.19
N GLY A 92 -8.79 -3.41 -10.31
CA GLY A 92 -7.53 -2.73 -10.02
C GLY A 92 -6.49 -3.67 -9.39
N GLU A 93 -6.92 -4.52 -8.46
CA GLU A 93 -6.05 -5.51 -7.82
C GLU A 93 -5.48 -6.51 -8.83
N MET A 94 -6.29 -7.00 -9.76
CA MET A 94 -5.83 -7.88 -10.85
C MET A 94 -4.74 -7.22 -11.71
N VAL A 95 -4.87 -5.93 -12.01
CA VAL A 95 -3.86 -5.18 -12.79
C VAL A 95 -2.54 -5.07 -12.00
N VAL A 96 -2.61 -4.75 -10.71
CA VAL A 96 -1.42 -4.65 -9.84
C VAL A 96 -0.72 -6.00 -9.73
N VAL A 97 -1.46 -7.08 -9.48
CA VAL A 97 -0.89 -8.43 -9.38
C VAL A 97 -0.24 -8.85 -10.70
N TYR A 98 -0.86 -8.54 -11.84
CA TYR A 98 -0.29 -8.81 -13.16
C TYR A 98 1.08 -8.14 -13.34
N TYR A 99 1.17 -6.83 -13.08
CA TYR A 99 2.44 -6.10 -13.19
C TYR A 99 3.49 -6.62 -12.21
N LEU A 100 3.11 -7.00 -10.98
CA LEU A 100 4.06 -7.56 -10.02
C LEU A 100 4.63 -8.90 -10.48
N ILE A 101 3.83 -9.73 -11.15
CA ILE A 101 4.31 -10.99 -11.74
C ILE A 101 5.26 -10.69 -12.91
N GLU A 102 4.93 -9.73 -13.78
CA GLU A 102 5.81 -9.32 -14.88
C GLU A 102 7.16 -8.82 -14.36
N VAL A 103 7.16 -7.97 -13.33
CA VAL A 103 8.39 -7.45 -12.71
C VAL A 103 9.22 -8.59 -12.13
N LYS A 104 8.61 -9.60 -11.49
CA LYS A 104 9.34 -10.80 -11.04
C LYS A 104 9.98 -11.57 -12.18
N THR A 105 9.25 -11.76 -13.29
CA THR A 105 9.73 -12.55 -14.42
C THR A 105 10.81 -11.82 -15.22
N GLU A 106 10.79 -10.49 -15.18
CA GLU A 106 11.65 -9.60 -15.96
C GLU A 106 12.60 -8.78 -15.07
N VAL A 107 13.05 -9.32 -13.93
CA VAL A 107 14.26 -8.80 -13.25
C VAL A 107 15.46 -9.09 -14.15
N ASN A 108 15.53 -8.34 -15.24
CA ASN A 108 16.41 -8.58 -16.37
C ASN A 108 17.60 -7.61 -16.28
N LYS A 109 18.65 -7.89 -17.04
CA LYS A 109 19.89 -7.08 -17.09
C LYS A 109 19.65 -5.58 -17.39
N THR A 110 18.50 -5.24 -17.96
CA THR A 110 18.05 -3.85 -18.17
C THR A 110 17.96 -3.05 -16.86
N VAL A 111 17.52 -3.68 -15.77
CA VAL A 111 17.42 -3.04 -14.45
C VAL A 111 18.81 -2.75 -13.90
N GLU A 112 19.72 -3.71 -13.98
CA GLU A 112 21.12 -3.56 -13.57
C GLU A 112 21.79 -2.38 -14.30
N VAL A 113 21.66 -2.30 -15.63
CA VAL A 113 22.20 -1.18 -16.43
C VAL A 113 21.60 0.17 -16.02
N THR A 114 20.30 0.19 -15.73
CA THR A 114 19.62 1.40 -15.26
C THR A 114 20.12 1.84 -13.89
N LEU A 115 20.29 0.89 -12.96
CA LEU A 115 20.85 1.14 -11.63
C LEU A 115 22.28 1.66 -11.72
N LEU A 116 23.12 1.10 -12.59
CA LEU A 116 24.47 1.61 -12.85
C LEU A 116 24.44 3.04 -13.40
N GLY A 117 23.51 3.33 -14.31
CA GLY A 117 23.27 4.69 -14.81
C GLY A 117 22.89 5.67 -13.70
N LEU A 118 22.02 5.26 -12.78
CA LEU A 118 21.64 6.08 -11.63
C LEU A 118 22.81 6.25 -10.64
N LEU A 119 23.59 5.20 -10.40
CA LEU A 119 24.77 5.26 -9.53
C LEU A 119 25.85 6.19 -10.09
N SER A 120 25.92 6.42 -11.40
CA SER A 120 26.84 7.40 -12.00
C SER A 120 26.63 8.82 -11.47
N THR A 121 25.43 9.16 -11.00
CA THR A 121 25.10 10.47 -10.40
C THR A 121 25.32 10.53 -8.89
N TYR A 122 25.84 9.46 -8.28
CA TYR A 122 26.10 9.40 -6.85
C TYR A 122 27.25 10.32 -6.44
N GLU A 123 27.02 11.17 -5.44
CA GLU A 123 27.96 12.21 -4.96
C GLU A 123 28.62 11.86 -3.62
N GLY A 124 28.24 10.73 -3.00
CA GLY A 124 28.79 10.28 -1.73
C GLY A 124 27.94 10.69 -0.52
N ASN A 125 28.50 11.55 0.33
CA ASN A 125 27.94 11.84 1.65
C ASN A 125 26.86 12.92 1.64
N PHE A 126 27.04 13.96 0.85
CA PHE A 126 26.10 15.07 0.73
C PHE A 126 25.84 15.28 -0.75
N GLY A 127 24.69 14.81 -1.21
CA GLY A 127 24.26 15.01 -2.59
C GLY A 127 22.76 15.08 -2.70
N GLY A 128 22.29 15.22 -3.93
CA GLY A 128 20.86 15.29 -4.24
C GLY A 128 20.09 14.02 -3.84
N ILE A 129 18.77 14.04 -4.09
CA ILE A 129 17.85 12.97 -3.69
C ILE A 129 18.27 11.56 -4.11
N ILE A 130 18.92 11.43 -5.28
CA ILE A 130 19.43 10.14 -5.79
C ILE A 130 20.56 9.61 -4.88
N THR A 131 21.45 10.50 -4.41
CA THR A 131 22.53 10.14 -3.48
C THR A 131 21.98 9.70 -2.13
N MET A 132 20.97 10.40 -1.62
CA MET A 132 20.29 10.02 -0.38
C MET A 132 19.56 8.68 -0.50
N ALA A 133 18.91 8.43 -1.65
CA ALA A 133 18.25 7.16 -1.94
C ALA A 133 19.26 6.01 -1.94
N TRP A 134 20.42 6.17 -2.57
CA TRP A 134 21.51 5.19 -2.52
C TRP A 134 22.03 4.96 -1.10
N ASN A 135 22.27 6.03 -0.32
CA ASN A 135 22.72 5.90 1.07
C ASN A 135 21.71 5.14 1.93
N GLY A 136 20.41 5.43 1.75
CA GLY A 136 19.33 4.69 2.41
C GLY A 136 19.28 3.23 1.94
N LEU A 137 19.49 2.98 0.65
CA LEU A 137 19.50 1.64 0.07
C LEU A 137 20.62 0.77 0.67
N PHE A 138 21.85 1.30 0.75
CA PHE A 138 23.01 0.58 1.30
C PHE A 138 22.78 0.14 2.75
N VAL A 139 22.20 1.03 3.56
CA VAL A 139 21.87 0.75 4.96
C VAL A 139 20.68 -0.22 5.09
N THR A 140 19.63 -0.04 4.28
CA THR A 140 18.38 -0.80 4.39
C THR A 140 18.52 -2.23 3.88
N PHE A 141 19.22 -2.41 2.76
CA PHE A 141 19.41 -3.71 2.11
C PHE A 141 20.77 -4.34 2.42
N GLU A 142 21.56 -3.72 3.32
CA GLU A 142 22.83 -4.27 3.77
C GLU A 142 23.77 -4.66 2.60
N CYS A 143 23.87 -3.76 1.63
CA CYS A 143 24.55 -3.98 0.35
C CYS A 143 25.45 -2.80 -0.01
N CYS A 144 26.35 -2.97 -0.98
CA CYS A 144 27.19 -1.89 -1.47
C CYS A 144 27.41 -1.94 -2.97
N GLY A 145 27.13 -0.81 -3.65
CA GLY A 145 27.18 -0.71 -5.10
C GLY A 145 26.08 -1.53 -5.79
N VAL A 146 26.00 -1.47 -7.12
CA VAL A 146 24.98 -2.24 -7.86
C VAL A 146 25.39 -3.70 -7.86
N ASN A 147 26.62 -3.95 -8.26
CA ASN A 147 27.33 -5.21 -8.26
C ASN A 147 28.24 -5.31 -7.04
N LYS A 148 28.77 -6.52 -6.81
CA LYS A 148 29.72 -6.78 -5.72
C LYS A 148 30.96 -5.94 -5.92
N GLN A 149 31.19 -5.00 -5.00
CA GLN A 149 32.35 -4.13 -5.08
C GLN A 149 33.66 -4.91 -4.95
N SER A 150 33.64 -6.11 -4.34
CA SER A 150 34.75 -7.06 -4.33
C SER A 150 35.23 -7.53 -5.69
N GLU A 151 34.41 -7.41 -6.72
CA GLU A 151 34.71 -7.87 -8.08
C GLU A 151 34.80 -6.69 -9.06
N THR A 152 33.98 -5.67 -8.88
CA THR A 152 33.85 -4.53 -9.80
C THR A 152 33.68 -3.21 -9.05
N ASP A 153 34.49 -2.20 -9.39
CA ASP A 153 34.37 -0.85 -8.85
C ASP A 153 33.30 -0.05 -9.60
N ASP A 154 32.03 -0.21 -9.20
CA ASP A 154 30.91 0.51 -9.82
C ASP A 154 30.97 2.01 -9.54
N PHE A 155 31.59 2.40 -8.43
CA PHE A 155 31.76 3.80 -8.05
C PHE A 155 32.76 4.53 -8.95
N SER A 156 33.55 3.84 -9.78
CA SER A 156 34.49 4.46 -10.72
C SER A 156 33.83 5.43 -11.72
N MET A 157 32.57 5.18 -12.09
CA MET A 157 31.80 6.04 -12.99
C MET A 157 30.94 7.07 -12.26
N SER A 158 30.95 7.07 -10.92
CA SER A 158 30.17 8.01 -10.11
C SER A 158 30.85 9.37 -9.97
N ILE A 159 30.07 10.43 -9.73
CA ILE A 159 30.59 11.77 -9.39
C ILE A 159 31.50 11.69 -8.15
N TRP A 160 31.13 10.84 -7.18
CA TRP A 160 31.89 10.58 -5.97
C TRP A 160 33.32 10.08 -6.23
N ASN A 161 33.61 9.47 -7.38
CA ASN A 161 34.98 9.04 -7.74
C ASN A 161 35.99 10.21 -7.66
N SER A 162 35.55 11.43 -7.96
CA SER A 162 36.43 12.62 -7.92
C SER A 162 36.76 13.08 -6.50
N THR A 163 35.93 12.72 -5.53
CA THR A 163 36.01 13.21 -4.13
C THR A 163 36.29 12.11 -3.11
N ARG A 164 36.23 10.82 -3.51
CA ARG A 164 36.40 9.66 -2.62
C ARG A 164 37.80 9.50 -2.04
N GLY A 165 38.83 10.06 -2.68
CA GLY A 165 40.22 9.94 -2.23
C GLY A 165 40.67 8.48 -2.22
N SER A 166 41.13 7.97 -1.08
CA SER A 166 41.55 6.57 -0.91
C SER A 166 40.40 5.62 -0.50
N GLN A 167 39.17 6.11 -0.46
CA GLN A 167 38.00 5.30 -0.11
C GLN A 167 37.60 4.43 -1.30
N ILE A 168 37.37 3.16 -1.03
CA ILE A 168 36.88 2.17 -1.99
C ILE A 168 35.34 2.17 -1.99
N ILE A 169 34.73 2.31 -0.81
CA ILE A 169 33.27 2.37 -0.62
C ILE A 169 32.85 3.57 0.26
N PRO A 170 31.62 4.07 0.11
CA PRO A 170 31.09 5.11 0.99
C PRO A 170 30.85 4.58 2.41
N GLY A 171 30.86 5.48 3.40
CA GLY A 171 30.67 5.11 4.81
C GLY A 171 29.32 4.43 5.11
N TYR A 172 28.31 4.67 4.28
CA TYR A 172 26.98 4.03 4.35
C TYR A 172 26.98 2.54 4.00
N CYS A 173 28.04 2.03 3.36
CA CYS A 173 28.21 0.60 3.09
C CYS A 173 28.88 -0.15 4.25
N CYS A 174 29.27 0.54 5.33
CA CYS A 174 29.93 -0.08 6.47
C CYS A 174 28.91 -0.78 7.39
N LYS A 175 29.31 -1.90 8.00
CA LYS A 175 28.45 -2.61 8.96
C LYS A 175 28.18 -1.77 10.19
N GLY A 176 26.92 -1.72 10.61
CA GLY A 176 26.47 -0.88 11.73
C GLY A 176 26.38 0.61 11.40
N ALA A 177 26.50 0.99 10.12
CA ALA A 177 26.12 2.32 9.68
C ALA A 177 24.59 2.48 9.74
N ASP A 178 24.15 3.64 10.18
CA ASP A 178 22.79 4.13 10.06
C ASP A 178 22.79 5.41 9.22
N TYR A 179 21.62 5.99 8.96
CA TYR A 179 21.47 7.18 8.11
C TYR A 179 22.27 8.40 8.64
N LEU A 180 22.53 8.46 9.95
CA LEU A 180 23.29 9.54 10.61
C LEU A 180 24.77 9.18 10.78
N SER A 181 25.09 7.92 11.10
CA SER A 181 26.46 7.47 11.37
C SER A 181 27.27 7.13 10.13
N GLY A 182 26.62 6.86 8.98
CA GLY A 182 27.31 6.62 7.70
C GLY A 182 28.24 7.77 7.28
N LEU A 183 27.85 9.01 7.55
CA LEU A 183 28.70 10.19 7.32
C LEU A 183 29.98 10.17 8.18
N LEU A 184 29.89 9.74 9.44
CA LEU A 184 31.00 9.71 10.39
C LEU A 184 32.01 8.59 10.10
N LEU A 185 31.56 7.59 9.33
CA LEU A 185 32.36 6.44 8.91
C LEU A 185 33.18 6.72 7.64
N ALA A 186 32.95 7.85 6.96
CA ALA A 186 33.76 8.28 5.83
C ALA A 186 35.26 8.37 6.19
N GLY A 187 36.10 7.74 5.37
CA GLY A 187 37.55 7.70 5.57
C GLY A 187 38.03 6.81 6.73
N LYS A 188 37.16 5.97 7.31
CA LYS A 188 37.55 4.94 8.29
C LYS A 188 38.01 3.66 7.60
N GLU A 189 38.61 2.75 8.38
CA GLU A 189 39.10 1.44 7.92
C GLU A 189 38.07 0.68 7.06
N CYS A 190 36.78 0.71 7.40
CA CYS A 190 35.75 0.04 6.60
C CYS A 190 35.62 0.59 5.17
N THR A 191 35.94 1.88 4.95
CA THR A 191 35.87 2.54 3.65
C THR A 191 37.16 2.42 2.84
N THR A 192 38.31 2.41 3.51
CA THR A 192 39.63 2.38 2.86
C THR A 192 40.21 0.97 2.72
N ASN A 193 39.80 0.04 3.59
CA ASN A 193 40.19 -1.36 3.59
C ASN A 193 38.96 -2.25 3.91
N PRO A 194 37.98 -2.29 2.99
CA PRO A 194 36.74 -3.02 3.19
C PRO A 194 36.98 -4.53 3.23
N THR A 195 36.35 -5.18 4.18
CA THR A 195 36.30 -6.63 4.34
C THR A 195 34.86 -7.05 4.59
N SER A 196 34.53 -8.33 4.37
CA SER A 196 33.20 -8.88 4.67
C SER A 196 32.82 -8.81 6.16
N LEU A 197 33.79 -8.54 7.05
CA LEU A 197 33.57 -8.38 8.49
C LEU A 197 33.20 -6.95 8.89
N ASN A 198 33.66 -5.93 8.16
CA ASN A 198 33.47 -4.52 8.53
C ASN A 198 32.55 -3.76 7.55
N SER A 199 32.16 -4.37 6.43
CA SER A 199 31.38 -3.73 5.37
C SER A 199 30.55 -4.74 4.58
N TYR A 200 29.62 -4.22 3.78
CA TYR A 200 28.82 -4.98 2.82
C TYR A 200 29.43 -4.96 1.40
N TYR A 201 30.74 -4.72 1.27
CA TYR A 201 31.47 -4.64 -0.01
C TYR A 201 31.38 -5.91 -0.88
N GLY A 202 31.13 -7.07 -0.28
CA GLY A 202 30.95 -8.34 -0.99
C GLY A 202 29.52 -8.60 -1.49
N GLU A 203 28.56 -7.73 -1.14
CA GLU A 203 27.14 -7.90 -1.45
C GLU A 203 26.68 -6.77 -2.37
N GLY A 204 26.19 -7.11 -3.57
CA GLY A 204 25.68 -6.14 -4.54
C GLY A 204 24.22 -5.83 -4.30
N CYS A 205 23.83 -4.55 -4.40
CA CYS A 205 22.44 -4.13 -4.15
C CYS A 205 21.45 -4.65 -5.18
N TYR A 206 21.86 -4.95 -6.42
CA TYR A 206 20.96 -5.55 -7.40
C TYR A 206 20.43 -6.90 -6.91
N THR A 207 21.34 -7.79 -6.48
CA THR A 207 20.97 -9.11 -5.93
C THR A 207 20.20 -8.99 -4.62
N ALA A 208 20.62 -8.09 -3.71
CA ALA A 208 19.91 -7.89 -2.45
C ALA A 208 18.47 -7.37 -2.65
N ILE A 209 18.27 -6.45 -3.60
CA ILE A 209 16.93 -5.96 -3.97
C ILE A 209 16.12 -7.09 -4.62
N GLU A 210 16.72 -7.87 -5.50
CA GLU A 210 16.05 -9.01 -6.16
C GLU A 210 15.54 -10.01 -5.12
N GLU A 211 16.38 -10.44 -4.19
CA GLU A 211 16.02 -11.35 -3.10
C GLU A 211 14.92 -10.76 -2.21
N ALA A 212 15.04 -9.49 -1.84
CA ALA A 212 14.02 -8.81 -1.04
C ALA A 212 12.69 -8.70 -1.80
N ILE A 213 12.72 -8.35 -3.09
CA ILE A 213 11.52 -8.32 -3.92
C ILE A 213 10.89 -9.70 -3.91
N GLU A 214 11.63 -10.79 -4.17
CA GLU A 214 11.10 -12.15 -4.18
C GLU A 214 10.42 -12.55 -2.86
N GLU A 215 11.03 -12.19 -1.72
CA GLU A 215 10.50 -12.46 -0.39
C GLU A 215 9.17 -11.72 -0.15
N TYR A 216 9.16 -10.39 -0.30
CA TYR A 216 7.98 -9.57 0.02
C TYR A 216 6.84 -9.75 -0.98
N SER A 217 7.16 -9.90 -2.26
CA SER A 217 6.17 -10.09 -3.32
C SER A 217 5.40 -11.40 -3.18
N SER A 218 6.01 -12.45 -2.63
CA SER A 218 5.31 -13.72 -2.38
C SER A 218 4.23 -13.55 -1.32
N ILE A 219 4.54 -12.80 -0.26
CA ILE A 219 3.58 -12.42 0.78
C ILE A 219 2.48 -11.52 0.19
N PHE A 220 2.85 -10.56 -0.65
CA PHE A 220 1.89 -9.66 -1.30
C PHE A 220 0.91 -10.42 -2.21
N ILE A 221 1.40 -11.26 -3.12
CA ILE A 221 0.58 -12.04 -4.06
C ILE A 221 -0.42 -12.93 -3.30
N SER A 222 0.05 -13.64 -2.26
CA SER A 222 -0.84 -14.49 -1.45
C SER A 222 -1.93 -13.69 -0.72
N THR A 223 -1.57 -12.51 -0.19
CA THR A 223 -2.51 -11.60 0.47
C THR A 223 -3.54 -11.06 -0.52
N SER A 224 -3.12 -10.68 -1.73
CA SER A 224 -4.02 -10.18 -2.76
C SER A 224 -5.05 -11.22 -3.19
N ILE A 225 -4.64 -12.47 -3.38
CA ILE A 225 -5.58 -13.55 -3.70
C ILE A 225 -6.62 -13.73 -2.58
N ALA A 226 -6.22 -13.61 -1.32
CA ALA A 226 -7.14 -13.68 -0.19
C ALA A 226 -8.15 -12.51 -0.18
N VAL A 227 -7.68 -11.30 -0.49
CA VAL A 227 -8.55 -10.11 -0.62
C VAL A 227 -9.56 -10.30 -1.75
N LEU A 228 -9.11 -10.71 -2.94
CA LEU A 228 -9.99 -11.02 -4.07
C LEU A 228 -11.11 -12.01 -3.69
N VAL A 229 -10.79 -13.09 -2.96
CA VAL A 229 -11.80 -14.06 -2.52
C VAL A 229 -12.82 -13.41 -1.59
N VAL A 230 -12.38 -12.59 -0.63
CA VAL A 230 -13.28 -11.88 0.30
C VAL A 230 -14.18 -10.90 -0.45
N GLU A 231 -13.64 -10.18 -1.42
CA GLU A 231 -14.41 -9.26 -2.27
C GLU A 231 -15.47 -10.00 -3.08
N MET A 232 -15.12 -11.15 -3.68
CA MET A 232 -16.08 -11.96 -4.43
C MET A 232 -17.23 -12.46 -3.55
N VAL A 233 -16.93 -12.89 -2.32
CA VAL A 233 -17.97 -13.27 -1.34
C VAL A 233 -18.85 -12.09 -0.98
N ALA A 234 -18.27 -10.90 -0.77
CA ALA A 234 -19.03 -9.69 -0.45
C ALA A 234 -19.93 -9.23 -1.61
N VAL A 235 -19.47 -9.35 -2.86
CA VAL A 235 -20.26 -9.09 -4.05
C VAL A 235 -21.44 -10.08 -4.16
N ILE A 236 -21.19 -11.38 -3.99
CA ILE A 236 -22.24 -12.41 -4.01
C ILE A 236 -23.28 -12.14 -2.91
N ALA A 237 -22.82 -11.85 -1.68
CA ALA A 237 -23.70 -11.51 -0.57
C ALA A 237 -24.56 -10.27 -0.88
N SER A 238 -23.97 -9.26 -1.52
CA SER A 238 -24.69 -8.07 -1.97
C SER A 238 -25.79 -8.41 -2.97
N PHE A 239 -25.50 -9.24 -3.98
CA PHE A 239 -26.52 -9.71 -4.93
C PHE A 239 -27.63 -10.52 -4.24
N CYS A 240 -27.28 -11.42 -3.31
CA CYS A 240 -28.26 -12.18 -2.54
C CYS A 240 -29.18 -11.27 -1.73
N LEU A 241 -28.64 -10.29 -1.01
CA LEU A 241 -29.42 -9.31 -0.25
C LEU A 241 -30.32 -8.46 -1.15
N PHE A 242 -29.83 -8.07 -2.33
CA PHE A 242 -30.62 -7.36 -3.31
C PHE A 242 -31.83 -8.20 -3.78
N VAL A 243 -31.61 -9.47 -4.13
CA VAL A 243 -32.68 -10.39 -4.55
C VAL A 243 -33.68 -10.64 -3.42
N GLN A 244 -33.22 -10.85 -2.18
CA GLN A 244 -34.10 -11.00 -1.02
C GLN A 244 -34.97 -9.76 -0.80
N MET A 245 -34.40 -8.55 -0.91
CA MET A 245 -35.19 -7.32 -0.81
C MET A 245 -36.21 -7.16 -1.93
N VAL A 246 -35.88 -7.58 -3.16
CA VAL A 246 -36.82 -7.57 -4.28
C VAL A 246 -37.95 -8.58 -4.06
N ALA A 247 -37.64 -9.79 -3.60
CA ALA A 247 -38.62 -10.82 -3.29
C ALA A 247 -39.61 -10.38 -2.19
N VAL A 248 -39.10 -9.82 -1.09
CA VAL A 248 -39.95 -9.33 0.01
C VAL A 248 -40.87 -8.19 -0.46
N ILE A 249 -40.36 -7.24 -1.24
CA ILE A 249 -41.18 -6.15 -1.79
C ILE A 249 -42.23 -6.68 -2.78
N ALA A 250 -41.88 -7.65 -3.62
CA ALA A 250 -42.84 -8.29 -4.53
C ALA A 250 -43.96 -9.00 -3.75
N SER A 251 -43.63 -9.72 -2.67
CA SER A 251 -44.61 -10.36 -1.78
C SER A 251 -45.53 -9.33 -1.10
N PHE A 252 -44.98 -8.22 -0.58
CA PHE A 252 -45.79 -7.14 -0.01
C PHE A 252 -46.68 -6.44 -1.05
N CYS A 253 -46.17 -6.23 -2.26
CA CYS A 253 -46.92 -5.59 -3.34
C CYS A 253 -48.07 -6.50 -3.83
N MET A 254 -47.82 -7.80 -4.00
CA MET A 254 -48.87 -8.79 -4.27
C MET A 254 -49.91 -8.82 -3.15
N CYS A 255 -49.49 -8.79 -1.88
CA CYS A 255 -50.41 -8.76 -0.75
C CYS A 255 -51.28 -7.49 -0.73
N ARG A 256 -50.71 -6.32 -1.06
CA ARG A 256 -51.47 -5.07 -1.24
C ARG A 256 -52.46 -5.14 -2.39
N GLN A 257 -52.06 -5.72 -3.52
CA GLN A 257 -52.93 -5.90 -4.68
C GLN A 257 -54.13 -6.81 -4.35
N ILE A 258 -53.86 -7.95 -3.71
CA ILE A 258 -54.89 -8.88 -3.25
C ILE A 258 -55.83 -8.21 -2.24
N SER A 259 -55.30 -7.42 -1.30
CA SER A 259 -56.12 -6.67 -0.34
C SER A 259 -57.03 -5.65 -1.05
N ALA A 260 -56.53 -4.95 -2.06
CA ALA A 260 -57.31 -3.98 -2.83
C ALA A 260 -58.42 -4.66 -3.66
N ASP A 261 -58.12 -5.81 -4.27
CA ASP A 261 -59.10 -6.59 -5.04
C ASP A 261 -60.22 -7.16 -4.15
N LEU A 262 -59.87 -7.63 -2.94
CA LEU A 262 -60.85 -8.09 -1.96
C LEU A 262 -61.77 -6.96 -1.48
N GLU A 263 -61.23 -5.78 -1.24
CA GLU A 263 -62.01 -4.62 -0.82
C GLU A 263 -62.98 -4.15 -1.93
N HIS A 264 -62.53 -4.15 -3.19
CA HIS A 264 -63.39 -3.84 -4.32
C HIS A 264 -64.57 -4.83 -4.45
N SER A 265 -64.29 -6.13 -4.32
CA SER A 265 -65.30 -7.20 -4.41
C SER A 265 -66.37 -7.07 -3.30
N ASN A 266 -65.93 -6.81 -2.06
CA ASN A 266 -66.85 -6.59 -0.93
C ASN A 266 -67.72 -5.35 -1.12
N ASN A 267 -67.17 -4.26 -1.65
CA ASN A 267 -67.94 -3.03 -1.87
C ASN A 267 -69.01 -3.21 -2.97
N LYS A 268 -68.70 -3.97 -4.03
CA LYS A 268 -69.67 -4.38 -5.05
C LYS A 268 -70.84 -5.17 -4.44
N ARG A 269 -70.55 -6.16 -3.59
CA ARG A 269 -71.62 -6.95 -2.90
C ARG A 269 -72.50 -6.09 -2.02
N LYS A 270 -71.93 -5.16 -1.24
CA LYS A 270 -72.69 -4.23 -0.39
C LYS A 270 -73.64 -3.35 -1.22
N ASN A 271 -73.16 -2.82 -2.34
CA ASN A 271 -73.96 -1.97 -3.23
C ASN A 271 -75.07 -2.75 -3.94
N ALA A 272 -74.80 -3.99 -4.37
CA ALA A 272 -75.81 -4.87 -4.91
C ALA A 272 -76.91 -5.15 -3.88
N ASN A 273 -76.53 -5.51 -2.64
CA ASN A 273 -77.50 -5.79 -1.57
C ASN A 273 -78.38 -4.57 -1.23
N LYS A 274 -77.78 -3.36 -1.19
CA LYS A 274 -78.56 -2.11 -1.01
C LYS A 274 -79.57 -1.87 -2.13
N ARG A 275 -79.24 -2.18 -3.39
CA ARG A 275 -80.20 -2.10 -4.51
C ARG A 275 -81.34 -3.10 -4.36
N TRP A 276 -81.03 -4.34 -3.98
CA TRP A 276 -82.04 -5.37 -3.76
C TRP A 276 -83.04 -4.97 -2.68
N ILE A 277 -82.57 -4.45 -1.54
CA ILE A 277 -83.43 -3.96 -0.45
C ILE A 277 -84.33 -2.82 -0.95
N LYS A 278 -83.76 -1.82 -1.64
CA LYS A 278 -84.54 -0.68 -2.16
C LYS A 278 -85.61 -1.08 -3.19
N HIS A 279 -85.37 -2.13 -3.98
CA HIS A 279 -86.40 -2.67 -4.87
C HIS A 279 -87.52 -3.40 -4.14
N LYS A 280 -87.19 -4.06 -3.02
CA LYS A 280 -88.17 -4.77 -2.19
C LYS A 280 -89.07 -3.82 -1.42
N ASP A 281 -88.58 -2.66 -1.01
CA ASP A 281 -89.36 -1.65 -0.28
C ASP A 281 -90.31 -0.82 -1.18
N ASN A 282 -90.11 -0.87 -2.50
CA ASN A 282 -90.90 -0.13 -3.50
C ASN A 282 -91.92 -1.01 -4.26
N ALA A 283 -92.05 -2.28 -3.90
CA ALA A 283 -92.97 -3.26 -4.50
C ALA A 283 -94.00 -3.69 -3.44
#